data_AF-A0A447UKX3-F1
#
_entry.id   AF-A0A447UKX3-F1
#
_cell.length_a   1.000
_cell.length_b   1.000
_cell.length_c   1.000
_cell.angle_alpha   90.00
_cell.angle_beta   90.00
_cell.angle_gamma   90.00
#
_symmetry.space_group_name_H-M   'P 1'
#
loop_
_entity.id
_entity.type
_entity.pdbx_description
1 polymer ?
#
loop_
_entity_poly.entity_id
_entity_poly.type
_entity_poly.pdbx_seq_one_letter_code
_entity_poly.pdbx_strand_id
1 'polypeptide(L)'
;MVDSNQETRGVVGDILNLIGLQTGMQFETIVVKSNEEMVSEMKKNNWHIVQAATYDLSRENALSFTHPFITTQFVTVVRKENTQETTLRAGMNVAIGADHAFTGKA
;
A
#
# COMPACT_ATOMS: atom_id res chain seq x y z
N MET A 1 4.36 -3.91 -7.39
CA MET A 1 3.13 -4.71 -7.65
C MET A 1 2.83 -4.86 -9.14
N VAL A 2 3.59 -4.19 -10.02
CA VAL A 2 3.54 -4.43 -11.46
C VAL A 2 4.57 -5.47 -11.87
N ASP A 3 4.25 -6.30 -12.86
CA ASP A 3 5.19 -7.25 -13.47
C ASP A 3 6.07 -6.58 -14.55
N SER A 4 6.87 -7.39 -15.25
CA SER A 4 7.72 -6.93 -16.35
C SER A 4 6.95 -6.33 -17.53
N ASN A 5 5.66 -6.65 -17.66
CA ASN A 5 4.78 -6.12 -18.70
C ASN A 5 4.02 -4.88 -18.22
N GLN A 6 4.35 -4.34 -17.04
CA GLN A 6 3.67 -3.21 -16.41
C GLN A 6 2.20 -3.50 -16.04
N GLU A 7 1.82 -4.77 -15.93
CA GLU A 7 0.48 -5.15 -15.50
C GLU A 7 0.41 -5.29 -13.97
N THR A 8 -0.69 -4.81 -13.38
CA THR A 8 -0.96 -4.99 -11.95
C THR A 8 -1.19 -6.47 -11.63
N ARG A 9 -0.41 -7.02 -10.69
CA ARG A 9 -0.47 -8.42 -10.26
C ARG A 9 -0.69 -8.58 -8.75
N GLY A 10 -0.92 -9.82 -8.34
CA GLY A 10 -1.17 -10.21 -6.95
C GLY A 10 -2.63 -9.99 -6.55
N VAL A 11 -2.92 -10.11 -5.24
CA VAL A 11 -4.30 -10.09 -4.70
C VAL A 11 -5.09 -8.88 -5.19
N VAL A 12 -4.47 -7.70 -5.26
CA VAL A 12 -5.13 -6.47 -5.73
C VAL A 12 -5.44 -6.51 -7.22
N GLY A 13 -4.54 -7.07 -8.04
CA GLY A 13 -4.81 -7.27 -9.47
C GLY A 13 -5.98 -8.22 -9.70
N ASP A 14 -6.05 -9.30 -8.93
CA ASP A 14 -7.17 -10.26 -9.00
C ASP A 14 -8.50 -9.60 -8.61
N ILE A 15 -8.50 -8.75 -7.57
CA ILE A 15 -9.68 -7.99 -7.15
C ILE A 15 -10.11 -7.00 -8.24
N LEU A 16 -9.18 -6.25 -8.84
CA LEU A 16 -9.50 -5.32 -9.94
C LEU A 16 -10.07 -6.05 -11.15
N ASN A 17 -9.56 -7.24 -11.48
CA ASN A 17 -10.11 -8.09 -12.53
C ASN A 17 -11.55 -8.52 -12.22
N LEU A 18 -11.83 -8.94 -10.99
CA LEU A 18 -13.19 -9.29 -10.57
C LEU A 18 -14.15 -8.09 -10.66
N ILE A 19 -13.71 -6.91 -10.23
CA ILE A 19 -14.49 -5.67 -10.35
C ILE A 19 -14.75 -5.36 -11.83
N GLY A 20 -13.75 -5.49 -12.70
CA GLY A 20 -13.89 -5.27 -14.14
C GLY A 20 -14.88 -6.23 -14.78
N LEU A 21 -14.84 -7.52 -14.42
CA LEU A 21 -15.80 -8.53 -14.90
C LEU A 21 -17.24 -8.24 -14.46
N GLN A 22 -17.43 -7.72 -13.25
CA GLN A 22 -18.77 -7.45 -12.69
C GLN A 22 -19.37 -6.12 -13.18
N THR A 23 -18.54 -5.14 -13.52
CA THR A 23 -18.99 -3.78 -13.82
C THR A 23 -18.78 -3.39 -15.29
N GLY A 24 -17.99 -4.16 -16.04
CA GLY A 24 -17.53 -3.81 -17.39
C GLY A 24 -16.43 -2.75 -17.41
N MET A 25 -15.99 -2.24 -16.26
CA MET A 25 -14.90 -1.26 -16.18
C MET A 25 -13.58 -1.84 -16.67
N GLN A 26 -12.77 -1.00 -17.29
CA GLN A 26 -11.40 -1.31 -17.69
C GLN A 26 -10.44 -0.48 -16.84
N PHE A 27 -9.40 -1.10 -16.31
CA PHE A 27 -8.41 -0.45 -15.47
C PHE A 27 -7.08 -0.31 -16.21
N GLU A 28 -6.55 0.91 -16.27
CA GLU A 28 -5.21 1.20 -16.79
C GLU A 28 -4.27 1.48 -15.62
N THR A 29 -3.06 0.91 -15.66
CA THR A 29 -2.09 1.05 -14.57
C THR A 29 -1.16 2.23 -14.82
N ILE A 30 -1.12 3.17 -13.87
CA ILE A 30 -0.11 4.24 -13.84
C ILE A 30 1.09 3.74 -13.03
N VAL A 31 2.21 3.51 -13.70
CA VAL A 31 3.43 3.01 -13.04
C VAL A 31 4.23 4.17 -12.48
N VAL A 32 4.41 4.16 -11.17
CA VAL A 32 5.26 5.11 -10.43
C VAL A 32 6.33 4.35 -9.65
N LYS A 33 7.50 4.95 -9.48
CA LYS A 33 8.69 4.35 -8.86
C LYS A 33 8.91 4.80 -7.42
N SER A 34 8.21 5.85 -6.98
CA SER A 34 8.28 6.33 -5.60
C SER A 34 6.96 6.98 -5.17
N ASN A 35 6.83 7.23 -3.87
CA ASN A 35 5.66 7.93 -3.33
C ASN A 35 5.65 9.41 -3.72
N GLU A 36 6.81 10.04 -3.89
CA GLU A 36 6.90 11.40 -4.43
C GLU A 36 6.38 11.46 -5.87
N GLU A 37 6.74 10.46 -6.68
CA GLU A 37 6.23 10.33 -8.05
C GLU A 37 4.72 10.06 -8.05
N MET A 38 4.22 9.18 -7.17
CA MET A 38 2.79 8.96 -6.97
C MET A 38 2.05 10.27 -6.65
N VAL A 39 2.54 11.06 -5.69
CA VAL A 39 1.94 12.35 -5.33
C VAL A 39 2.00 13.35 -6.49
N SER A 40 3.09 13.35 -7.26
CA SER A 40 3.22 14.17 -8.47
C SER A 40 2.19 13.80 -9.53
N GLU A 41 2.02 12.50 -9.82
CA GLU A 41 0.97 12.02 -10.74
C GLU A 41 -0.43 12.34 -10.22
N MET A 42 -0.65 12.22 -8.91
CA MET A 42 -1.94 12.55 -8.31
C MET A 42 -2.31 14.04 -8.50
N LYS A 43 -1.32 14.94 -8.43
CA LYS A 43 -1.52 16.37 -8.67
C LYS A 43 -1.84 16.69 -10.14
N LYS A 44 -1.52 15.81 -11.08
CA LYS A 44 -1.88 15.98 -12.51
C LYS A 44 -3.35 15.67 -12.79
N ASN A 45 -4.10 15.17 -11.80
CA ASN A 45 -5.51 14.78 -11.92
C ASN A 45 -5.80 13.73 -13.02
N ASN A 46 -4.78 13.00 -13.48
CA ASN A 46 -4.93 11.93 -14.46
C ASN A 46 -4.94 10.56 -13.78
N TRP A 47 -5.72 10.41 -12.71
CA TRP A 47 -5.84 9.19 -11.94
C TRP A 47 -7.26 9.11 -11.34
N HIS A 48 -7.70 7.90 -11.01
CA HIS A 48 -9.05 7.68 -10.48
C HIS A 48 -9.03 6.99 -9.11
N ILE A 49 -8.14 6.02 -8.94
CA ILE A 49 -8.05 5.21 -7.71
C ILE A 49 -6.58 4.89 -7.38
N VAL A 50 -6.29 4.72 -6.10
CA VAL A 50 -5.09 4.03 -5.63
C VAL A 50 -5.47 2.57 -5.43
N GLN A 51 -4.76 1.65 -6.08
CA GLN A 51 -5.12 0.23 -6.14
C GLN A 51 -5.24 -0.44 -4.75
N ALA A 52 -4.39 -0.04 -3.81
CA ALA A 52 -4.47 -0.44 -2.41
C ALA A 52 -3.78 0.60 -1.52
N ALA A 53 -4.44 0.94 -0.43
CA ALA A 53 -3.92 1.84 0.59
C ALA A 53 -4.22 1.28 1.98
N THR A 54 -3.25 1.38 2.88
CA THR A 54 -3.50 1.14 4.30
C THR A 54 -4.41 2.26 4.81
N TYR A 55 -5.47 1.89 5.52
CA TYR A 55 -6.39 2.85 6.10
C TYR A 55 -5.66 3.79 7.09
N ASP A 56 -5.87 5.09 6.93
CA ASP A 56 -5.21 6.14 7.70
C ASP A 56 -6.14 7.35 7.84
N LEU A 57 -6.65 7.55 9.06
CA LEU A 57 -7.55 8.66 9.40
C LEU A 57 -6.97 10.04 9.06
N SER A 58 -5.64 10.19 9.08
CA SER A 58 -5.01 11.47 8.77
C SER A 58 -5.19 11.89 7.29
N ARG A 59 -5.57 10.94 6.43
CA ARG A 59 -5.72 11.15 4.97
C ARG A 59 -7.17 11.30 4.51
N GLU A 60 -8.16 11.16 5.40
CA GLU A 60 -9.59 11.19 5.02
C GLU A 60 -10.05 12.54 4.44
N ASN A 61 -9.39 13.64 4.82
CA ASN A 61 -9.69 14.96 4.24
C ASN A 61 -9.33 15.08 2.76
N ALA A 62 -8.44 14.21 2.25
CA ALA A 62 -7.95 14.25 0.88
C ALA A 62 -8.35 13.01 0.06
N LEU A 63 -8.68 11.89 0.73
CA LEU A 63 -8.95 10.60 0.11
C LEU A 63 -10.20 9.96 0.70
N SER A 64 -11.02 9.35 -0.16
CA SER A 64 -12.07 8.43 0.25
C SER A 64 -11.56 6.99 0.14
N PHE A 65 -11.73 6.22 1.21
CA PHE A 65 -11.37 4.81 1.25
C PHE A 65 -12.58 3.92 0.93
N THR A 66 -12.34 2.79 0.27
CA THR A 66 -13.36 1.75 0.11
C THR A 66 -13.57 1.01 1.44
N HIS A 67 -14.60 0.13 1.48
CA HIS A 67 -14.65 -0.86 2.55
C HIS A 67 -13.37 -1.72 2.52
N PRO A 68 -12.71 -1.96 3.68
CA PRO A 68 -11.51 -2.79 3.72
C PRO A 68 -11.79 -4.18 3.15
N PHE A 69 -10.99 -4.61 2.18
CA PHE A 69 -11.08 -5.92 1.55
C PHE A 69 -9.94 -6.87 1.97
N ILE A 70 -8.92 -6.35 2.66
CA ILE A 70 -7.83 -7.12 3.28
C ILE A 70 -7.59 -6.56 4.69
N THR A 71 -7.56 -7.44 5.67
CA THR A 71 -7.20 -7.12 7.06
C THR A 71 -6.14 -8.11 7.54
N THR A 72 -4.94 -7.62 7.84
CA THR A 72 -3.82 -8.44 8.31
C THR A 72 -3.16 -7.79 9.53
N GLN A 73 -2.51 -8.60 10.35
CA GLN A 73 -1.72 -8.12 11.48
C GLN A 73 -0.35 -7.65 11.01
N PHE A 74 0.14 -6.57 11.60
CA PHE A 74 1.55 -6.19 11.46
C PHE A 74 2.42 -7.13 12.30
N VAL A 75 3.56 -7.53 11.74
CA VAL A 75 4.52 -8.43 12.38
C VAL A 75 5.91 -7.81 12.35
N THR A 76 6.75 -8.19 13.32
CA THR A 76 8.17 -7.87 13.30
C THR A 76 8.93 -8.99 12.61
N VAL A 77 9.69 -8.65 11.58
CA VAL A 77 10.60 -9.59 10.90
C VAL A 77 12.01 -9.38 11.44
N VAL A 78 12.59 -10.43 12.03
CA VAL A 78 13.95 -10.42 12.57
C VAL A 78 14.84 -11.42 11.83
N ARG A 79 16.16 -11.20 11.90
CA ARG A 79 17.14 -12.20 11.44
C ARG A 79 16.99 -13.50 12.24
N LYS A 80 17.16 -14.65 11.58
CA LYS A 80 16.91 -15.98 12.16
C LYS A 80 17.76 -16.25 13.41
N GLU A 81 19.01 -15.78 13.40
CA GLU A 81 19.95 -15.85 14.51
C GLU A 81 19.52 -15.03 15.75
N ASN A 82 18.64 -14.04 15.57
CA ASN A 82 18.15 -13.15 16.63
C ASN A 82 16.74 -13.55 17.13
N THR A 83 16.35 -14.82 16.93
CA THR A 83 15.02 -15.34 17.28
C THR A 83 14.67 -15.28 18.77
N GLN A 84 15.62 -14.96 19.66
CA GLN A 84 15.35 -14.75 21.08
C GLN A 84 14.87 -13.31 21.40
N GLU A 85 15.04 -12.35 20.47
CA GLU A 85 14.59 -10.97 20.61
C GLU A 85 13.39 -10.67 19.70
N THR A 86 12.27 -11.34 19.95
CA THR A 86 11.02 -11.16 19.16
C THR A 86 10.18 -9.96 19.60
N THR A 87 10.51 -9.34 20.74
CA THR A 87 9.77 -8.20 21.30
C THR A 87 10.54 -6.91 21.07
N LEU A 88 9.89 -5.93 20.46
CA LEU A 88 10.44 -4.59 20.28
C LEU A 88 10.69 -3.91 21.63
N ARG A 89 11.85 -3.29 21.80
CA ARG A 89 12.26 -2.55 23.00
C ARG A 89 12.78 -1.17 22.63
N ALA A 90 12.70 -0.24 23.57
CA ALA A 90 13.29 1.09 23.43
C ALA A 90 14.80 0.96 23.10
N GLY A 91 15.26 1.78 22.15
CA GLY A 91 16.65 1.77 21.67
C GLY A 91 16.93 0.79 20.52
N MET A 92 15.97 -0.03 20.10
CA MET A 92 16.12 -0.85 18.90
C MET A 92 16.00 -0.01 17.62
N ASN A 93 16.85 -0.30 16.63
CA ASN A 93 16.73 0.23 15.28
C ASN A 93 15.71 -0.59 14.50
N VAL A 94 14.56 0.01 14.18
CA VAL A 94 13.46 -0.64 13.45
C VAL A 94 13.34 -0.02 12.07
N ALA A 95 13.44 -0.85 11.03
CA ALA A 95 13.14 -0.43 9.67
C ALA A 95 11.62 -0.45 9.46
N ILE A 96 11.10 0.63 8.88
CA ILE A 96 9.70 0.76 8.50
C ILE A 96 9.61 1.43 7.13
N GLY A 97 8.57 1.12 6.35
CA GLY A 97 8.31 1.84 5.10
C GLY A 97 8.14 3.34 5.39
N ALA A 98 8.75 4.19 4.56
CA ALA A 98 8.83 5.64 4.79
C ALA A 98 7.46 6.33 4.97
N ASP A 99 6.40 5.79 4.37
CA ASP A 99 5.04 6.34 4.39
C ASP A 99 4.04 5.41 5.09
N HIS A 100 4.53 4.53 5.96
CA HIS A 100 3.68 3.63 6.71
C HIS A 100 2.84 4.38 7.74
N ALA A 101 1.61 3.96 8.03
CA ALA A 101 0.72 4.59 9.02
C ALA A 101 1.27 4.65 10.47
N PHE A 102 2.47 4.11 10.73
CA PHE A 102 3.15 4.20 12.02
C PHE A 102 4.27 5.25 12.06
N THR A 103 4.71 5.79 10.91
CA THR A 103 5.65 6.91 10.88
C THR A 103 4.90 8.18 11.28
N GLY A 104 5.18 8.72 12.47
CA GLY A 104 4.54 9.95 12.99
C GLY A 104 3.74 9.79 14.28
N LYS A 105 3.70 8.60 14.90
CA LYS A 105 3.07 8.36 16.22
C LYS A 105 4.07 8.15 17.36
N ALA A 106 5.27 8.73 17.24
CA ALA A 106 6.28 8.70 18.30
C ALA A 106 6.01 9.80 19.34
#